data_AF-A0A4Q7FXK7-F1
#
_entry.id   AF-A0A4Q7FXK7-F1
#
_cell.length_a   1.000
_cell.length_b   1.000
_cell.length_c   1.000
_cell.angle_alpha   90.00
_cell.angle_beta   90.00
_cell.angle_gamma   90.00
#
_symmetry.space_group_name_H-M   'P 1'
#
loop_
_entity.id
_entity.type
_entity.pdbx_description
1 polymer ?
#
loop_
_entity_poly.entity_id
_entity_poly.type
_entity_poly.pdbx_seq_one_letter_code
_entity_poly.pdbx_strand_id
1 'polypeptide(L)'
;MKSSALFPFVVLMMAACSVQAAEKRKLTDPPVSFFQGTCESDPDGKKFAAKACYTSYYPGRAITRSRYRPPTCEGTVSDQQRDMLARAYSRAPDYMKGKLCRLTQMFVTGFSMEGPMGWGFWEGPDRPPGKGVYLAVSKSELEMKQSVAEGENATVAMLLGLQPGGEGMGAGLVGLRSAAPADPELTVLAGIAHELGHALVADTNADGVRRAHPRRKVSGPPQSACFEDAFINASWDSGRFEKSMRRWVDFGRQYNNRQKNPDIRVSLRRLRTLAKAGNFNAVNDAIRKVYRSREFVIFSGSTNPWEDMVTTFTYKVLADTMPSLSIELQLDGQDINVLGLLKSEVVAKKVDCLSALGFLTGQP
;
A
#
# COMPACT_ATOMS: atom_id res chain seq x y z
N MET A 1 -34.79 31.80 78.10
CA MET A 1 -34.86 30.39 78.57
C MET A 1 -35.87 29.62 77.72
N LYS A 2 -35.58 28.35 77.40
CA LYS A 2 -36.31 27.39 76.52
C LYS A 2 -36.00 27.57 75.02
N SER A 3 -35.24 26.71 74.32
CA SER A 3 -35.20 25.24 74.13
C SER A 3 -36.09 24.74 72.98
N SER A 4 -35.47 23.85 72.17
CA SER A 4 -36.04 22.88 71.22
C SER A 4 -36.28 23.41 69.78
N ALA A 5 -35.45 23.07 68.79
CA ALA A 5 -35.25 21.78 68.09
C ALA A 5 -36.28 21.51 66.97
N LEU A 6 -35.79 21.35 65.72
CA LEU A 6 -36.12 20.25 64.76
C LEU A 6 -35.61 20.56 63.33
N PHE A 7 -34.77 19.65 62.82
CA PHE A 7 -34.48 19.36 61.40
C PHE A 7 -35.76 18.81 60.69
N PRO A 8 -35.85 18.52 59.36
CA PRO A 8 -34.86 18.50 58.26
C PRO A 8 -35.42 19.02 56.88
N PHE A 9 -34.66 18.76 55.79
CA PHE A 9 -35.07 18.73 54.37
C PHE A 9 -35.36 20.04 53.63
N VAL A 10 -34.42 20.48 52.78
CA VAL A 10 -34.62 20.51 51.31
C VAL A 10 -33.26 20.27 50.64
N VAL A 11 -33.17 19.11 49.99
CA VAL A 11 -32.17 18.77 48.97
C VAL A 11 -32.61 19.42 47.65
N LEU A 12 -31.65 19.62 46.74
CA LEU A 12 -31.75 20.09 45.35
C LEU A 12 -31.76 21.60 45.15
N MET A 13 -30.61 22.12 44.74
CA MET A 13 -30.44 22.89 43.50
C MET A 13 -28.97 23.34 43.44
N MET A 14 -28.06 22.46 43.05
CA MET A 14 -26.74 22.90 42.58
C MET A 14 -26.35 22.09 41.35
N ALA A 15 -26.32 22.82 40.24
CA ALA A 15 -25.53 22.58 39.05
C ALA A 15 -25.65 21.18 38.43
N ALA A 16 -26.61 21.06 37.52
CA ALA A 16 -26.38 20.33 36.27
C ALA A 16 -25.23 21.03 35.50
N CYS A 17 -24.00 20.94 36.00
CA CYS A 17 -22.84 20.98 35.13
C CYS A 17 -22.93 19.69 34.33
N SER A 18 -23.37 19.86 33.08
CA SER A 18 -23.21 18.92 31.99
C SER A 18 -21.75 18.47 31.93
N VAL A 19 -21.42 17.48 32.74
CA VAL A 19 -20.39 16.50 32.43
C VAL A 19 -20.97 15.71 31.26
N GLN A 20 -20.96 16.33 30.08
CA GLN A 20 -20.68 15.58 28.87
C GLN A 20 -19.30 14.99 29.12
N ALA A 21 -19.30 13.83 29.79
CA ALA A 21 -18.19 12.91 29.75
C ALA A 21 -17.94 12.77 28.26
N ALA A 22 -16.88 13.43 27.79
CA ALA A 22 -16.23 13.09 26.55
C ALA A 22 -15.92 11.61 26.73
N GLU A 23 -16.82 10.78 26.23
CA GLU A 23 -16.72 9.33 26.22
C GLU A 23 -15.35 9.09 25.60
N LYS A 24 -14.36 8.78 26.45
CA LYS A 24 -13.01 8.47 26.02
C LYS A 24 -13.22 7.27 25.12
N ARG A 25 -13.27 7.49 23.80
CA ARG A 25 -13.38 6.43 22.80
C ARG A 25 -12.40 5.36 23.23
N LYS A 26 -12.95 4.23 23.70
CA LYS A 26 -12.18 3.11 24.21
C LYS A 26 -11.20 2.76 23.09
N LEU A 27 -9.89 2.80 23.41
CA LEU A 27 -8.88 2.35 22.47
C LEU A 27 -9.27 0.92 22.10
N THR A 28 -9.49 0.67 20.81
CA THR A 28 -9.74 -0.67 20.31
C THR A 28 -8.45 -1.47 20.44
N ASP A 29 -8.56 -2.74 20.83
CA ASP A 29 -7.42 -3.66 20.80
C ASP A 29 -6.84 -3.70 19.37
N PRO A 30 -5.53 -4.02 19.22
CA PRO A 30 -4.98 -4.28 17.90
C PRO A 30 -5.86 -5.29 17.18
N PRO A 31 -6.17 -5.07 15.91
CA PRO A 31 -7.16 -5.89 15.27
C PRO A 31 -6.57 -7.30 15.05
N VAL A 32 -7.38 -8.33 15.31
CA VAL A 32 -6.99 -9.72 15.05
C VAL A 32 -6.78 -9.86 13.55
N SER A 33 -5.58 -10.30 13.15
CA SER A 33 -5.22 -10.40 11.73
C SER A 33 -6.19 -11.31 10.99
N PHE A 34 -6.71 -10.83 9.86
CA PHE A 34 -7.58 -11.59 8.97
C PHE A 34 -6.83 -12.77 8.32
N PHE A 35 -5.50 -12.69 8.25
CA PHE A 35 -4.66 -13.66 7.55
C PHE A 35 -4.21 -14.85 8.43
N GLN A 36 -4.87 -15.11 9.57
CA GLN A 36 -4.55 -16.23 10.46
C GLN A 36 -5.34 -17.50 10.13
N GLY A 37 -4.66 -18.64 9.97
CA GLY A 37 -5.24 -19.99 9.82
C GLY A 37 -4.58 -20.81 8.70
N THR A 38 -5.28 -21.85 8.20
CA THR A 38 -4.93 -22.60 6.97
C THR A 38 -5.87 -22.31 5.80
N CYS A 39 -5.43 -22.51 4.56
CA CYS A 39 -6.33 -22.53 3.40
C CYS A 39 -6.47 -23.93 2.81
N GLU A 40 -7.47 -24.08 1.95
CA GLU A 40 -7.53 -25.25 1.08
C GLU A 40 -6.38 -25.21 0.07
N SER A 41 -5.82 -26.38 -0.24
CA SER A 41 -4.83 -26.53 -1.29
C SER A 41 -5.36 -25.98 -2.63
N ASP A 42 -4.53 -25.17 -3.28
CA ASP A 42 -4.79 -24.51 -4.57
C ASP A 42 -3.51 -24.44 -5.41
N PRO A 43 -2.88 -25.58 -5.75
CA PRO A 43 -1.55 -25.61 -6.35
C PRO A 43 -1.51 -24.99 -7.75
N ASP A 44 -2.63 -24.96 -8.47
CA ASP A 44 -2.77 -24.37 -9.80
C ASP A 44 -3.40 -22.97 -9.78
N GLY A 45 -3.70 -22.42 -8.60
CA GLY A 45 -4.25 -21.08 -8.41
C GLY A 45 -5.67 -20.88 -8.92
N LYS A 46 -6.39 -21.95 -9.30
CA LYS A 46 -7.74 -21.83 -9.86
C LYS A 46 -8.76 -21.39 -8.83
N LYS A 47 -8.64 -21.81 -7.56
CA LYS A 47 -9.57 -21.36 -6.51
C LYS A 47 -9.38 -19.88 -6.22
N PHE A 48 -8.13 -19.40 -6.18
CA PHE A 48 -7.82 -17.99 -6.11
C PHE A 48 -8.40 -17.22 -7.30
N ALA A 49 -8.14 -17.65 -8.53
CA ALA A 49 -8.63 -16.99 -9.74
C ALA A 49 -10.16 -17.02 -9.88
N ALA A 50 -10.83 -18.05 -9.35
CA ALA A 50 -12.29 -18.12 -9.33
C ALA A 50 -12.94 -17.00 -8.49
N LYS A 51 -12.19 -16.39 -7.56
CA LYS A 51 -12.61 -15.19 -6.83
C LYS A 51 -12.49 -13.91 -7.65
N ALA A 52 -12.06 -13.96 -8.91
CA ALA A 52 -11.93 -12.77 -9.73
C ALA A 52 -13.26 -12.36 -10.37
N CYS A 53 -13.61 -11.08 -10.26
CA CYS A 53 -14.74 -10.47 -10.97
C CYS A 53 -14.45 -9.00 -11.29
N TYR A 54 -15.26 -8.39 -12.16
CA TYR A 54 -15.10 -6.99 -12.51
C TYR A 54 -15.75 -6.07 -11.47
N THR A 55 -15.13 -4.90 -11.22
CA THR A 55 -15.75 -3.81 -10.44
C THR A 55 -15.33 -2.43 -10.95
N SER A 56 -16.22 -1.45 -10.85
CA SER A 56 -15.92 -0.02 -10.98
C SER A 56 -15.72 0.67 -9.63
N TYR A 57 -15.78 -0.09 -8.53
CA TYR A 57 -15.62 0.43 -7.18
C TYR A 57 -14.27 1.15 -7.01
N TYR A 58 -14.34 2.34 -6.40
CA TYR A 58 -13.17 3.13 -6.05
C TYR A 58 -13.24 3.54 -4.57
N PRO A 59 -12.36 2.99 -3.71
CA PRO A 59 -12.39 3.26 -2.27
C PRO A 59 -12.31 4.75 -1.92
N GLY A 60 -11.64 5.56 -2.73
CA GLY A 60 -11.52 7.01 -2.50
C GLY A 60 -12.83 7.79 -2.56
N ARG A 61 -13.88 7.23 -3.17
CA ARG A 61 -15.22 7.83 -3.22
C ARG A 61 -16.09 7.45 -2.02
N ALA A 62 -15.59 6.63 -1.09
CA ALA A 62 -16.28 6.33 0.16
C ALA A 62 -16.21 7.53 1.13
N ILE A 63 -17.04 8.55 0.87
CA ILE A 63 -16.94 9.89 1.49
C ILE A 63 -17.35 9.90 2.98
N THR A 64 -18.12 8.94 3.49
CA THR A 64 -18.52 8.86 4.92
C THR A 64 -18.84 7.44 5.42
N ARG A 65 -18.74 7.23 6.74
CA ARG A 65 -19.06 5.96 7.43
C ARG A 65 -20.46 5.43 7.14
N SER A 66 -21.47 6.30 7.02
CA SER A 66 -22.89 5.91 6.92
C SER A 66 -23.33 5.48 5.52
N ARG A 67 -22.50 5.69 4.49
CA ARG A 67 -22.80 5.35 3.09
C ARG A 67 -21.84 4.32 2.50
N TYR A 68 -20.92 3.81 3.32
CA TYR A 68 -20.00 2.77 2.90
C TYR A 68 -20.76 1.47 2.57
N ARG A 69 -20.38 0.84 1.46
CA ARG A 69 -20.81 -0.50 1.08
C ARG A 69 -19.57 -1.28 0.63
N PRO A 70 -19.42 -2.56 1.02
CA PRO A 70 -18.38 -3.41 0.48
C PRO A 70 -18.42 -3.43 -1.05
N PRO A 71 -17.27 -3.54 -1.73
CA PRO A 71 -17.23 -3.67 -3.17
C PRO A 71 -17.95 -4.96 -3.60
N THR A 72 -18.66 -4.89 -4.72
CA THR A 72 -19.42 -6.02 -5.27
C THR A 72 -18.98 -6.32 -6.70
N CYS A 73 -19.19 -7.56 -7.12
CA CYS A 73 -19.01 -7.95 -8.52
C CYS A 73 -20.08 -7.28 -9.39
N GLU A 74 -19.63 -6.51 -10.38
CA GLU A 74 -20.48 -5.82 -11.35
C GLU A 74 -20.45 -6.52 -12.73
N GLY A 75 -19.55 -7.48 -12.90
CA GLY A 75 -19.42 -8.26 -14.12
C GLY A 75 -18.42 -9.41 -13.95
N THR A 76 -18.28 -10.20 -15.01
CA THR A 76 -17.30 -11.29 -15.08
C THR A 76 -15.97 -10.80 -15.67
N VAL A 77 -14.90 -11.50 -15.31
CA VAL A 77 -13.59 -11.39 -15.98
C VAL A 77 -13.50 -12.45 -17.07
N SER A 78 -12.65 -12.24 -18.07
CA SER A 78 -12.44 -13.24 -19.12
C SER A 78 -11.67 -14.45 -18.61
N ASP A 79 -11.79 -15.59 -19.30
CA ASP A 79 -11.03 -16.80 -18.94
C ASP A 79 -9.52 -16.55 -19.04
N GLN A 80 -9.06 -15.79 -20.04
CA GLN A 80 -7.65 -15.38 -20.16
C GLN A 80 -7.16 -14.58 -18.94
N GLN A 81 -8.00 -13.67 -18.40
CA GLN A 81 -7.66 -12.92 -17.19
C GLN A 81 -7.60 -13.84 -15.96
N ARG A 82 -8.53 -14.78 -15.82
CA ARG A 82 -8.51 -15.79 -14.73
C ARG A 82 -7.28 -16.67 -14.83
N ASP A 83 -6.95 -17.15 -16.01
CA ASP A 83 -5.77 -17.99 -16.24
C ASP A 83 -4.48 -17.24 -15.91
N MET A 84 -4.39 -15.95 -16.26
CA MET A 84 -3.25 -15.12 -15.89
C MET A 84 -3.12 -14.96 -14.36
N LEU A 85 -4.23 -14.70 -13.66
CA LEU A 85 -4.27 -14.61 -12.20
C LEU A 85 -3.86 -15.95 -11.54
N ALA A 86 -4.33 -17.08 -12.08
CA ALA A 86 -3.99 -18.41 -11.57
C ALA A 86 -2.50 -18.73 -11.71
N ARG A 87 -1.90 -18.41 -12.88
CA ARG A 87 -0.46 -18.61 -13.11
C ARG A 87 0.39 -17.68 -12.23
N ALA A 88 0.01 -16.40 -12.10
CA ALA A 88 0.67 -15.47 -11.18
C ALA A 88 0.62 -15.97 -9.72
N TYR A 89 -0.55 -16.45 -9.25
CA TYR A 89 -0.70 -17.05 -7.92
C TYR A 89 0.20 -18.28 -7.74
N SER A 90 0.25 -19.17 -8.73
CA SER A 90 1.03 -20.41 -8.65
C SER A 90 2.53 -20.14 -8.45
N ARG A 91 3.01 -19.00 -8.92
CA ARG A 91 4.40 -18.54 -8.73
C ARG A 91 4.65 -17.82 -7.40
N ALA A 92 3.61 -17.33 -6.73
CA ALA A 92 3.77 -16.60 -5.48
C ALA A 92 4.47 -17.47 -4.41
N PRO A 93 5.28 -16.86 -3.53
CA PRO A 93 5.85 -17.57 -2.40
C PRO A 93 4.75 -17.98 -1.41
N ASP A 94 5.01 -19.03 -0.64
CA ASP A 94 4.04 -19.68 0.25
C ASP A 94 3.37 -18.72 1.24
N TYR A 95 4.13 -17.79 1.83
CA TYR A 95 3.58 -16.80 2.75
C TYR A 95 2.56 -15.87 2.08
N MET A 96 2.72 -15.61 0.78
CA MET A 96 1.79 -14.79 0.00
C MET A 96 0.60 -15.62 -0.46
N LYS A 97 0.80 -16.88 -0.89
CA LYS A 97 -0.30 -17.82 -1.20
C LYS A 97 -1.26 -17.95 -0.01
N GLY A 98 -0.73 -18.18 1.19
CA GLY A 98 -1.49 -18.25 2.44
C GLY A 98 -2.32 -17.00 2.78
N LYS A 99 -1.96 -15.85 2.22
CA LYS A 99 -2.73 -14.60 2.34
C LYS A 99 -3.75 -14.44 1.22
N LEU A 100 -3.34 -14.69 -0.03
CA LEU A 100 -4.20 -14.58 -1.21
C LEU A 100 -5.38 -15.56 -1.19
N CYS A 101 -5.16 -16.79 -0.70
CA CYS A 101 -6.22 -17.79 -0.56
C CYS A 101 -7.31 -17.38 0.44
N ARG A 102 -7.06 -16.40 1.32
CA ARG A 102 -8.02 -15.90 2.31
C ARG A 102 -8.82 -14.71 1.84
N LEU A 103 -8.41 -14.06 0.75
CA LEU A 103 -9.11 -12.88 0.24
C LEU A 103 -10.60 -13.15 0.12
N THR A 104 -11.40 -12.16 0.51
CA THR A 104 -12.84 -12.20 0.34
C THR A 104 -13.20 -12.13 -1.14
N GLN A 105 -12.56 -11.22 -1.88
CA GLN A 105 -12.74 -11.10 -3.32
C GLN A 105 -11.46 -10.55 -3.97
N MET A 106 -11.22 -10.99 -5.20
CA MET A 106 -10.26 -10.39 -6.11
C MET A 106 -11.03 -9.63 -7.20
N PHE A 107 -10.65 -8.39 -7.48
CA PHE A 107 -11.30 -7.58 -8.49
C PHE A 107 -10.37 -7.26 -9.65
N VAL A 108 -10.97 -7.09 -10.81
CA VAL A 108 -10.33 -6.46 -11.96
C VAL A 108 -11.06 -5.15 -12.23
N THR A 109 -10.32 -4.05 -12.23
CA THR A 109 -10.88 -2.72 -12.53
C THR A 109 -10.65 -2.34 -13.97
N GLY A 110 -11.51 -1.47 -14.50
CA GLY A 110 -11.35 -0.91 -15.83
C GLY A 110 -10.03 -0.17 -16.03
N PHE A 111 -9.73 0.12 -17.30
CA PHE A 111 -8.65 1.02 -17.66
C PHE A 111 -9.00 2.45 -17.22
N SER A 112 -8.06 3.13 -16.55
CA SER A 112 -8.19 4.55 -16.22
C SER A 112 -6.94 5.29 -16.66
N MET A 113 -7.15 6.45 -17.28
CA MET A 113 -6.06 7.37 -17.63
C MET A 113 -5.57 8.18 -16.42
N GLU A 114 -6.28 8.15 -15.29
CA GLU A 114 -5.94 8.89 -14.07
C GLU A 114 -4.99 8.12 -13.13
N GLY A 115 -4.61 6.89 -13.52
CA GLY A 115 -3.69 6.03 -12.78
C GLY A 115 -4.10 4.55 -12.84
N PRO A 116 -3.23 3.63 -12.39
CA PRO A 116 -3.65 2.26 -12.15
C PRO A 116 -4.77 2.30 -11.10
N MET A 117 -5.91 1.72 -11.44
CA MET A 117 -7.07 1.59 -10.54
C MET A 117 -6.93 0.39 -9.60
N GLY A 118 -5.69 -0.05 -9.37
CA GLY A 118 -5.40 -1.03 -8.35
C GLY A 118 -5.67 -0.45 -6.96
N TRP A 119 -6.13 -1.31 -6.06
CA TRP A 119 -6.24 -0.99 -4.65
C TRP A 119 -6.26 -2.28 -3.83
N GLY A 120 -5.73 -2.24 -2.62
CA GLY A 120 -5.98 -3.25 -1.61
C GLY A 120 -6.44 -2.61 -0.31
N PHE A 121 -7.48 -3.15 0.31
CA PHE A 121 -7.86 -2.72 1.65
C PHE A 121 -8.54 -3.82 2.46
N TRP A 122 -8.42 -3.65 3.79
CA TRP A 122 -9.10 -4.46 4.78
C TRP A 122 -10.21 -3.67 5.45
N GLU A 123 -11.40 -4.26 5.50
CA GLU A 123 -12.48 -3.78 6.35
C GLU A 123 -12.20 -4.21 7.78
N GLY A 124 -11.75 -3.26 8.60
CA GLY A 124 -11.54 -3.50 10.02
C GLY A 124 -12.83 -3.97 10.71
N PRO A 125 -12.73 -4.85 11.72
CA PRO A 125 -13.89 -5.43 12.41
C PRO A 125 -14.78 -4.39 13.12
N ASP A 126 -14.29 -3.15 13.28
CA ASP A 126 -15.02 -2.01 13.83
C ASP A 126 -15.99 -1.35 12.81
N ARG A 127 -16.09 -1.90 11.59
CA ARG A 127 -16.88 -1.33 10.48
C ARG A 127 -17.90 -2.35 9.93
N PRO A 128 -19.11 -2.48 10.50
CA PRO A 128 -20.14 -3.34 9.92
C PRO A 128 -20.47 -2.94 8.47
N PRO A 129 -20.71 -3.91 7.57
CA PRO A 129 -20.80 -5.34 7.86
C PRO A 129 -19.43 -6.05 8.04
N GLY A 130 -18.33 -5.36 7.76
CA GLY A 130 -17.09 -5.89 7.21
C GLY A 130 -16.09 -6.52 8.15
N LYS A 131 -15.66 -7.72 7.77
CA LYS A 131 -14.37 -8.33 8.10
C LYS A 131 -13.57 -8.68 6.83
N GLY A 132 -14.00 -8.18 5.66
CA GLY A 132 -13.49 -8.64 4.38
C GLY A 132 -12.14 -8.02 4.01
N VAL A 133 -11.34 -8.77 3.25
CA VAL A 133 -10.13 -8.26 2.59
C VAL A 133 -10.34 -8.34 1.08
N TYR A 134 -10.13 -7.21 0.42
CA TYR A 134 -10.40 -7.03 -1.00
C TYR A 134 -9.18 -6.47 -1.69
N LEU A 135 -8.83 -7.06 -2.83
CA LEU A 135 -7.81 -6.53 -3.73
C LEU A 135 -8.42 -6.27 -5.10
N ALA A 136 -7.88 -5.29 -5.80
CA ALA A 136 -8.19 -4.99 -7.18
C ALA A 136 -6.90 -4.76 -7.94
N VAL A 137 -6.77 -5.36 -9.13
CA VAL A 137 -5.71 -5.02 -10.10
C VAL A 137 -6.36 -4.40 -11.34
N SER A 138 -5.66 -3.51 -12.03
CA SER A 138 -6.20 -2.95 -13.26
C SER A 138 -6.15 -3.97 -14.40
N LYS A 139 -7.15 -3.92 -15.29
CA LYS A 139 -7.19 -4.69 -16.53
C LYS A 139 -5.89 -4.56 -17.35
N SER A 140 -5.26 -3.39 -17.31
CA SER A 140 -3.96 -3.14 -17.97
C SER A 140 -2.80 -3.95 -17.38
N GLU A 141 -2.81 -4.28 -16.08
CA GLU A 141 -1.81 -5.21 -15.50
C GLU A 141 -1.92 -6.59 -16.15
N LEU A 142 -3.14 -7.05 -16.41
CA LEU A 142 -3.40 -8.40 -16.91
C LEU A 142 -3.20 -8.53 -18.43
N GLU A 143 -3.39 -7.45 -19.18
CA GLU A 143 -3.48 -7.50 -20.65
C GLU A 143 -2.35 -6.79 -21.39
N MET A 144 -1.74 -5.76 -20.78
CA MET A 144 -0.82 -4.87 -21.51
C MET A 144 0.63 -5.01 -21.04
N LYS A 145 0.85 -5.11 -19.73
CA LYS A 145 2.20 -5.07 -19.16
C LYS A 145 2.91 -6.42 -19.34
N GLN A 146 4.07 -6.40 -19.99
CA GLN A 146 4.84 -7.61 -20.29
C GLN A 146 6.04 -7.81 -19.37
N SER A 147 6.52 -6.75 -18.71
CA SER A 147 7.63 -6.84 -17.75
C SER A 147 7.47 -5.89 -16.55
N VAL A 148 8.16 -6.23 -15.46
CA VAL A 148 8.22 -5.38 -14.25
C VAL A 148 8.80 -3.99 -14.56
N ALA A 149 9.80 -3.91 -15.44
CA ALA A 149 10.39 -2.64 -15.89
C ALA A 149 9.37 -1.78 -16.65
N GLU A 150 8.60 -2.35 -17.57
CA GLU A 150 7.51 -1.64 -18.26
C GLU A 150 6.43 -1.18 -17.27
N GLY A 151 6.07 -2.04 -16.32
CA GLY A 151 5.09 -1.73 -15.28
C GLY A 151 5.51 -0.53 -14.43
N GLU A 152 6.78 -0.47 -14.02
CA GLU A 152 7.33 0.65 -13.25
C GLU A 152 7.44 1.91 -14.12
N ASN A 153 7.90 1.81 -15.38
CA ASN A 153 7.96 2.95 -16.29
C ASN A 153 6.58 3.58 -16.51
N ALA A 154 5.56 2.76 -16.73
CA ALA A 154 4.18 3.22 -16.85
C ALA A 154 3.71 3.90 -15.55
N THR A 155 4.06 3.33 -14.40
CA THR A 155 3.72 3.91 -13.08
C THR A 155 4.38 5.26 -12.88
N VAL A 156 5.67 5.40 -13.19
CA VAL A 156 6.39 6.69 -13.12
C VAL A 156 5.76 7.72 -14.05
N ALA A 157 5.46 7.34 -15.30
CA ALA A 157 4.80 8.24 -16.25
C ALA A 157 3.44 8.74 -15.70
N MET A 158 2.60 7.84 -15.19
CA MET A 158 1.31 8.20 -14.59
C MET A 158 1.47 9.07 -13.33
N LEU A 159 2.46 8.78 -12.47
CA LEU A 159 2.78 9.61 -11.31
C LEU A 159 3.16 11.04 -11.72
N LEU A 160 3.82 11.19 -12.86
CA LEU A 160 4.20 12.48 -13.45
C LEU A 160 3.08 13.15 -14.26
N GLY A 161 1.90 12.51 -14.35
CA GLY A 161 0.75 13.02 -15.08
C GLY A 161 0.95 12.98 -16.61
N LEU A 162 1.79 12.07 -17.08
CA LEU A 162 2.06 11.82 -18.49
C LEU A 162 1.17 10.67 -18.97
N GLN A 163 0.54 10.84 -20.13
CA GLN A 163 -0.33 9.80 -20.70
C GLN A 163 0.52 8.71 -21.38
N PRO A 164 0.28 7.42 -21.06
CA PRO A 164 0.85 6.32 -21.85
C PRO A 164 0.39 6.43 -23.30
N GLY A 165 1.32 6.50 -24.26
CA GLY A 165 1.01 6.48 -25.70
C GLY A 165 0.64 7.83 -26.34
N GLY A 166 0.69 8.95 -25.62
CA GLY A 166 0.56 10.27 -26.24
C GLY A 166 1.82 10.67 -27.02
N GLU A 167 1.66 11.21 -28.24
CA GLU A 167 2.78 11.71 -29.05
C GLU A 167 3.63 12.72 -28.24
N GLY A 168 4.92 12.41 -28.07
CA GLY A 168 5.90 13.30 -27.46
C GLY A 168 5.96 13.36 -25.92
N MET A 169 5.00 12.80 -25.17
CA MET A 169 4.96 13.00 -23.69
C MET A 169 5.74 11.98 -22.84
N GLY A 170 6.38 10.99 -23.44
CA GLY A 170 7.40 10.14 -22.79
C GLY A 170 8.77 10.23 -23.47
N ALA A 171 8.86 10.94 -24.60
CA ALA A 171 10.07 11.11 -25.37
C ALA A 171 11.04 12.00 -24.59
N GLY A 172 11.92 11.37 -23.81
CA GLY A 172 12.89 12.05 -22.97
C GLY A 172 12.84 11.65 -21.50
N LEU A 173 11.83 10.88 -21.05
CA LEU A 173 11.86 10.31 -19.71
C LEU A 173 12.86 9.15 -19.66
N VAL A 174 13.72 9.13 -18.64
CA VAL A 174 14.56 7.96 -18.38
C VAL A 174 13.68 6.81 -17.90
N GLY A 175 13.85 5.64 -18.51
CA GLY A 175 13.09 4.44 -18.19
C GLY A 175 13.99 3.29 -17.80
N LEU A 176 13.48 2.43 -16.94
CA LEU A 176 14.07 1.14 -16.64
C LEU A 176 14.04 0.24 -17.87
N ARG A 177 15.07 -0.57 -18.03
CA ARG A 177 15.13 -1.68 -18.97
C ARG A 177 15.27 -2.98 -18.20
N SER A 178 14.81 -4.07 -18.77
CA SER A 178 15.04 -5.42 -18.27
C SER A 178 15.95 -6.15 -19.24
N ALA A 179 17.03 -6.76 -18.75
CA ALA A 179 17.81 -7.71 -19.54
C ALA A 179 17.13 -9.09 -19.59
N ALA A 180 16.27 -9.39 -18.61
CA ALA A 180 15.49 -10.61 -18.58
C ALA A 180 14.35 -10.57 -19.62
N PRO A 181 13.96 -11.73 -20.19
CA PRO A 181 12.80 -11.85 -21.07
C PRO A 181 11.51 -11.31 -20.44
N ALA A 182 10.55 -10.93 -21.28
CA ALA A 182 9.21 -10.59 -20.83
C ALA A 182 8.60 -11.73 -20.02
N ASP A 183 8.01 -11.37 -18.87
CA ASP A 183 7.42 -12.30 -17.92
C ASP A 183 6.10 -11.67 -17.39
N PRO A 184 4.99 -11.85 -18.12
CA PRO A 184 3.72 -11.24 -17.75
C PRO A 184 3.18 -11.80 -16.43
N GLU A 185 3.45 -13.06 -16.10
CA GLU A 185 2.98 -13.67 -14.85
C GLU A 185 3.66 -13.06 -13.63
N LEU A 186 4.98 -12.88 -13.70
CA LEU A 186 5.73 -12.19 -12.66
C LEU A 186 5.31 -10.72 -12.54
N THR A 187 5.00 -10.08 -13.66
CA THR A 187 4.53 -8.69 -13.70
C THR A 187 3.16 -8.55 -13.03
N VAL A 188 2.23 -9.44 -13.31
CA VAL A 188 0.93 -9.51 -12.64
C VAL A 188 1.10 -9.83 -11.16
N LEU A 189 2.01 -10.75 -10.80
CA LEU A 189 2.34 -11.04 -9.40
C LEU A 189 2.86 -9.78 -8.67
N ALA A 190 3.66 -8.95 -9.34
CA ALA A 190 4.13 -7.67 -8.77
C ALA A 190 2.96 -6.74 -8.43
N GLY A 191 2.00 -6.61 -9.35
CA GLY A 191 0.78 -5.84 -9.13
C GLY A 191 -0.06 -6.39 -7.98
N ILE A 192 -0.30 -7.71 -7.94
CA ILE A 192 -1.02 -8.35 -6.83
C ILE A 192 -0.29 -8.14 -5.50
N ALA A 193 1.03 -8.28 -5.47
CA ALA A 193 1.84 -8.09 -4.26
C ALA A 193 1.78 -6.64 -3.76
N HIS A 194 1.80 -5.67 -4.67
CA HIS A 194 1.63 -4.26 -4.34
C HIS A 194 0.29 -4.02 -3.64
N GLU A 195 -0.81 -4.49 -4.22
CA GLU A 195 -2.14 -4.27 -3.65
C GLU A 195 -2.34 -5.05 -2.35
N LEU A 196 -1.82 -6.28 -2.26
CA LEU A 196 -1.80 -7.03 -1.01
C LEU A 196 -1.01 -6.29 0.08
N GLY A 197 0.09 -5.63 -0.27
CA GLY A 197 0.86 -4.78 0.64
C GLY A 197 -0.01 -3.71 1.30
N HIS A 198 -0.84 -3.00 0.53
CA HIS A 198 -1.77 -2.01 1.08
C HIS A 198 -2.78 -2.63 2.06
N ALA A 199 -3.33 -3.80 1.73
CA ALA A 199 -4.22 -4.52 2.65
C ALA A 199 -3.51 -4.96 3.94
N LEU A 200 -2.26 -5.45 3.85
CA LEU A 200 -1.47 -5.89 5.00
C LEU A 200 -1.05 -4.73 5.91
N VAL A 201 -0.81 -3.53 5.37
CA VAL A 201 -0.55 -2.34 6.20
C VAL A 201 -1.76 -2.03 7.08
N ALA A 202 -2.97 -2.19 6.54
CA ALA A 202 -4.20 -2.02 7.31
C ALA A 202 -4.39 -3.16 8.32
N ASP A 203 -4.18 -4.41 7.92
CA ASP A 203 -4.30 -5.62 8.76
C ASP A 203 -3.40 -5.57 10.00
N THR A 204 -2.13 -5.25 9.79
CA THR A 204 -1.10 -5.23 10.85
C THR A 204 -1.12 -3.96 11.69
N ASN A 205 -1.95 -2.98 11.32
CA ASN A 205 -1.96 -1.64 11.90
C ASN A 205 -0.54 -1.05 11.97
N ALA A 206 0.25 -1.18 10.90
CA ALA A 206 1.69 -0.88 10.91
C ALA A 206 2.04 0.60 11.16
N ASP A 207 1.08 1.52 11.09
CA ASP A 207 1.28 2.95 10.91
C ASP A 207 1.76 3.77 12.14
N GLY A 208 2.55 3.17 13.03
CA GLY A 208 3.39 3.87 14.01
C GLY A 208 2.90 3.86 15.47
N VAL A 209 3.83 4.01 16.42
CA VAL A 209 3.65 3.84 17.87
C VAL A 209 3.33 5.15 18.60
N ARG A 210 3.60 6.31 18.02
CA ARG A 210 3.44 7.60 18.72
C ARG A 210 1.98 7.98 18.93
N ARG A 211 1.66 8.45 20.15
CA ARG A 211 0.30 8.84 20.56
C ARG A 211 -0.32 9.94 19.70
N ALA A 212 0.51 10.83 19.15
CA ALA A 212 0.06 11.90 18.28
C ALA A 212 -0.40 11.40 16.90
N HIS A 213 -0.01 10.18 16.51
CA HIS A 213 -0.40 9.61 15.23
C HIS A 213 -1.93 9.51 15.16
N PRO A 214 -2.60 10.16 14.18
CA PRO A 214 -4.05 10.33 14.16
C PRO A 214 -4.80 9.00 14.10
N ARG A 215 -4.13 7.92 13.71
CA ARG A 215 -4.74 6.60 13.50
C ARG A 215 -4.70 5.69 14.72
N ARG A 216 -3.87 5.97 15.73
CA ARG A 216 -3.94 5.28 17.04
C ARG A 216 -5.30 5.46 17.72
N LYS A 217 -6.02 6.55 17.39
CA LYS A 217 -7.39 6.79 17.86
C LYS A 217 -8.42 5.84 17.26
N VAL A 218 -8.10 5.15 16.16
CA VAL A 218 -9.04 4.33 15.38
C VAL A 218 -8.72 2.84 15.51
N SER A 219 -7.45 2.44 15.63
CA SER A 219 -7.06 1.02 15.55
C SER A 219 -6.10 0.56 16.63
N GLY A 220 -6.02 1.29 17.75
CA GLY A 220 -5.14 0.92 18.85
C GLY A 220 -3.65 1.16 18.55
N PRO A 221 -2.74 0.62 19.38
CA PRO A 221 -1.30 0.65 19.10
C PRO A 221 -0.95 -0.25 17.90
N PRO A 222 0.16 0.02 17.20
CA PRO A 222 0.63 -0.85 16.12
C PRO A 222 1.13 -2.17 16.69
N GLN A 223 1.16 -3.21 15.85
CA GLN A 223 1.68 -4.53 16.25
C GLN A 223 3.18 -4.52 16.53
N SER A 224 3.94 -3.65 15.85
CA SER A 224 5.39 -3.52 16.03
C SER A 224 5.85 -2.08 15.96
N ALA A 225 6.92 -1.74 16.70
CA ALA A 225 7.58 -0.44 16.64
C ALA A 225 8.49 -0.29 15.42
N CYS A 226 8.78 -1.36 14.68
CA CYS A 226 9.78 -1.36 13.61
C CYS A 226 9.45 -0.40 12.47
N PHE A 227 8.16 -0.10 12.21
CA PHE A 227 7.80 0.78 11.09
C PHE A 227 8.33 2.20 11.29
N GLU A 228 8.23 2.73 12.52
CA GLU A 228 8.80 4.05 12.84
C GLU A 228 10.32 4.05 12.68
N ASP A 229 10.99 2.94 12.96
CA ASP A 229 12.43 2.86 12.86
C ASP A 229 12.90 2.65 11.41
N ALA A 230 12.48 1.55 10.80
CA ALA A 230 12.94 1.08 9.51
C ALA A 230 12.44 1.91 8.32
N PHE A 231 11.20 2.43 8.37
CA PHE A 231 10.65 3.25 7.30
C PHE A 231 10.77 4.71 7.65
N ILE A 232 10.18 5.14 8.77
CA ILE A 232 10.12 6.57 9.09
C ILE A 232 11.50 7.11 9.45
N ASN A 233 12.21 6.55 10.42
CA ASN A 233 13.48 7.10 10.86
C ASN A 233 14.59 6.92 9.82
N ALA A 234 14.57 5.85 9.03
CA ALA A 234 15.56 5.66 7.98
C ALA A 234 15.42 6.68 6.84
N SER A 235 14.20 6.92 6.33
CA SER A 235 14.03 7.65 5.06
C SER A 235 13.13 8.89 5.13
N TRP A 236 12.29 9.07 6.17
CA TRP A 236 11.19 10.06 6.15
C TRP A 236 11.15 11.01 7.36
N ASP A 237 10.58 12.21 7.18
CA ASP A 237 10.42 13.19 8.25
C ASP A 237 9.29 12.78 9.22
N SER A 238 9.65 12.31 10.43
CA SER A 238 8.70 11.80 11.43
C SER A 238 7.68 12.85 11.89
N GLY A 239 8.12 14.09 12.08
CA GLY A 239 7.23 15.18 12.52
C GLY A 239 6.15 15.53 11.49
N ARG A 240 6.44 15.33 10.20
CA ARG A 240 5.45 15.49 9.11
C ARG A 240 4.56 14.27 8.94
N PHE A 241 5.13 13.07 9.06
CA PHE A 241 4.38 11.81 9.08
C PHE A 241 3.25 11.87 10.12
N GLU A 242 3.57 12.19 11.37
CA GLU A 242 2.61 12.21 12.46
C GLU A 242 1.41 13.15 12.24
N LYS A 243 1.56 14.19 11.42
CA LYS A 243 0.52 15.21 11.20
C LYS A 243 -0.36 14.98 9.97
N SER A 244 0.06 14.15 9.02
CA SER A 244 -0.49 14.18 7.65
C SER A 244 -0.98 12.83 7.11
N MET A 245 -0.92 11.75 7.91
CA MET A 245 -1.18 10.40 7.42
C MET A 245 -2.66 10.03 7.34
N ARG A 246 -3.03 9.28 6.28
CA ARG A 246 -4.38 8.73 6.03
C ARG A 246 -4.36 7.25 5.64
N ARG A 247 -5.34 6.46 6.12
CA ARG A 247 -5.43 5.01 5.87
C ARG A 247 -5.68 4.62 4.41
N TRP A 248 -6.15 5.56 3.61
CA TRP A 248 -6.25 5.36 2.17
C TRP A 248 -5.56 6.51 1.45
N VAL A 249 -4.75 6.13 0.47
CA VAL A 249 -3.92 7.01 -0.35
C VAL A 249 -4.37 6.86 -1.78
N ASP A 250 -4.90 7.94 -2.38
CA ASP A 250 -5.11 7.91 -3.82
C ASP A 250 -3.75 7.82 -4.52
N PHE A 251 -3.73 7.08 -5.62
CA PHE A 251 -2.60 7.05 -6.52
C PHE A 251 -2.11 8.48 -6.84
N GLY A 252 -0.79 8.66 -6.82
CA GLY A 252 -0.17 9.94 -7.14
C GLY A 252 -0.39 11.03 -6.09
N ARG A 253 -0.94 10.73 -4.91
CA ARG A 253 -0.86 11.64 -3.76
C ARG A 253 0.43 11.41 -2.98
N GLN A 254 1.26 12.44 -3.01
CA GLN A 254 2.34 12.61 -2.06
C GLN A 254 1.81 13.50 -0.93
N TYR A 255 1.50 12.89 0.22
CA TYR A 255 1.14 13.64 1.42
C TYR A 255 2.23 14.65 1.79
N ASN A 256 1.93 15.59 2.70
CA ASN A 256 2.86 16.64 3.13
C ASN A 256 4.10 16.13 3.90
N ASN A 257 4.44 14.84 3.78
CA ASN A 257 5.68 14.25 4.24
C ASN A 257 6.80 14.45 3.20
N ARG A 258 8.05 14.31 3.63
CA ARG A 258 9.25 14.44 2.79
C ARG A 258 10.33 13.48 3.23
N GLN A 259 11.24 13.19 2.32
CA GLN A 259 12.43 12.38 2.60
C GLN A 259 13.40 13.18 3.47
N LYS A 260 14.10 12.48 4.38
CA LYS A 260 15.14 13.06 5.24
C LYS A 260 16.33 13.52 4.41
N ASN A 261 16.82 12.63 3.56
CA ASN A 261 17.93 12.89 2.67
C ASN A 261 17.56 14.03 1.69
N PRO A 262 18.24 15.18 1.76
CA PRO A 262 17.93 16.34 0.93
C PRO A 262 18.19 16.09 -0.56
N ASP A 263 19.11 15.18 -0.89
CA ASP A 263 19.54 14.92 -2.26
C ASP A 263 18.50 14.16 -3.08
N ILE A 264 17.58 13.46 -2.41
CA ILE A 264 16.51 12.68 -3.04
C ILE A 264 15.11 13.21 -2.74
N ARG A 265 15.00 14.50 -2.40
CA ARG A 265 13.69 15.11 -2.11
C ARG A 265 12.81 15.17 -3.36
N VAL A 266 11.91 14.19 -3.47
CA VAL A 266 10.91 14.12 -4.53
C VAL A 266 9.72 15.00 -4.17
N SER A 267 9.31 15.86 -5.09
CA SER A 267 8.03 16.57 -5.04
C SER A 267 7.24 16.28 -6.31
N LEU A 268 6.26 15.36 -6.26
CA LEU A 268 5.42 15.00 -7.41
C LEU A 268 4.76 16.21 -8.03
N ARG A 269 4.29 17.17 -7.22
CA ARG A 269 3.73 18.43 -7.73
C ARG A 269 4.75 19.20 -8.60
N ARG A 270 5.98 19.37 -8.11
CA ARG A 270 7.05 20.04 -8.85
C ARG A 270 7.45 19.26 -10.10
N LEU A 271 7.61 17.94 -9.98
CA LEU A 271 7.99 17.08 -11.09
C LEU A 271 6.93 17.07 -12.19
N ARG A 272 5.64 17.05 -11.84
CA ARG A 272 4.52 17.21 -12.78
C ARG A 272 4.61 18.56 -13.52
N THR A 273 4.88 19.66 -12.82
CA THR A 273 5.06 20.97 -13.46
C THR A 273 6.24 20.97 -14.42
N LEU A 274 7.37 20.37 -14.05
CA LEU A 274 8.56 20.28 -14.90
C LEU A 274 8.32 19.40 -16.13
N ALA A 275 7.68 18.24 -15.95
CA ALA A 275 7.35 17.31 -17.03
C ALA A 275 6.37 17.96 -18.03
N LYS A 276 5.33 18.65 -17.55
CA LYS A 276 4.41 19.43 -18.40
C LYS A 276 5.10 20.56 -19.17
N ALA A 277 6.17 21.13 -18.63
CA ALA A 277 6.99 22.13 -19.29
C ALA A 277 8.07 21.53 -20.20
N GLY A 278 8.11 20.20 -20.40
CA GLY A 278 9.12 19.52 -21.20
C GLY A 278 10.52 19.49 -20.59
N ASN A 279 10.68 19.89 -19.32
CA ASN A 279 11.97 19.89 -18.64
C ASN A 279 12.32 18.51 -18.08
N PHE A 280 12.54 17.54 -18.98
CA PHE A 280 12.84 16.16 -18.62
C PHE A 280 14.23 15.99 -17.99
N ASN A 281 15.18 16.91 -18.21
CA ASN A 281 16.50 16.84 -17.57
C ASN A 281 16.39 16.87 -16.03
N ALA A 282 15.62 17.82 -15.49
CA ALA A 282 15.40 17.93 -14.05
C ALA A 282 14.55 16.77 -13.49
N VAL A 283 13.59 16.26 -14.29
CA VAL A 283 12.76 15.10 -13.91
C VAL A 283 13.61 13.83 -13.85
N ASN A 284 14.42 13.58 -14.86
CA ASN A 284 15.31 12.43 -14.93
C ASN A 284 16.39 12.46 -13.85
N ASP A 285 16.93 13.64 -13.54
CA ASP A 285 17.86 13.80 -12.42
C ASP A 285 17.22 13.35 -11.09
N ALA A 286 15.97 13.74 -10.83
CA ALA A 286 15.24 13.29 -9.65
C ALA A 286 15.00 11.77 -9.64
N ILE A 287 14.63 11.17 -10.78
CA ILE A 287 14.46 9.72 -10.90
C ILE A 287 15.77 8.98 -10.61
N ARG A 288 16.87 9.40 -11.25
CA ARG A 288 18.20 8.80 -11.04
C ARG A 288 18.66 8.89 -9.60
N LYS A 289 18.43 10.03 -8.95
CA LYS A 289 18.77 10.25 -7.54
C LYS A 289 18.09 9.23 -6.63
N VAL A 290 16.81 8.93 -6.87
CA VAL A 290 16.09 7.90 -6.12
C VAL A 290 16.77 6.54 -6.29
N TYR A 291 16.99 6.08 -7.52
CA TYR A 291 17.62 4.77 -7.76
C TYR A 291 19.06 4.67 -7.22
N ARG A 292 19.85 5.74 -7.28
CA ARG A 292 21.23 5.78 -6.76
C ARG A 292 21.31 5.84 -5.24
N SER A 293 20.29 6.37 -4.55
CA SER A 293 20.31 6.51 -3.09
C SER A 293 20.34 5.19 -2.34
N ARG A 294 19.82 4.12 -2.97
CA ARG A 294 19.58 2.82 -2.33
C ARG A 294 18.71 2.90 -1.06
N GLU A 295 17.97 4.00 -0.86
CA GLU A 295 17.03 4.14 0.25
C GLU A 295 15.67 3.54 -0.10
N PHE A 296 15.29 3.55 -1.38
CA PHE A 296 14.02 3.04 -1.89
C PHE A 296 14.30 1.95 -2.92
N VAL A 297 13.41 0.95 -2.99
CA VAL A 297 13.56 -0.12 -3.98
C VAL A 297 13.26 0.38 -5.39
N ILE A 298 12.26 1.24 -5.52
CA ILE A 298 11.83 1.87 -6.78
C ILE A 298 11.31 3.29 -6.58
N PHE A 299 11.04 3.99 -7.68
CA PHE A 299 10.64 5.40 -7.66
C PHE A 299 9.33 5.64 -6.92
N SER A 300 8.30 4.82 -7.14
CA SER A 300 7.00 5.00 -6.46
C SER A 300 7.11 4.91 -4.93
N GLY A 301 8.03 4.10 -4.41
CA GLY A 301 8.35 4.00 -2.99
C GLY A 301 8.88 5.31 -2.39
N SER A 302 9.51 6.17 -3.21
CA SER A 302 9.96 7.49 -2.78
C SER A 302 8.85 8.53 -2.70
N THR A 303 7.59 8.19 -3.00
CA THR A 303 6.51 9.20 -3.03
C THR A 303 5.86 9.41 -1.66
N ASN A 304 5.76 8.37 -0.85
CA ASN A 304 5.30 8.45 0.53
C ASN A 304 5.73 7.18 1.32
N PRO A 305 5.71 7.20 2.68
CA PRO A 305 6.17 6.07 3.49
C PRO A 305 5.36 4.78 3.34
N TRP A 306 4.11 4.88 2.87
CA TRP A 306 3.27 3.70 2.64
C TRP A 306 3.65 2.99 1.37
N GLU A 307 3.82 3.74 0.29
CA GLU A 307 4.37 3.20 -0.96
C GLU A 307 5.79 2.64 -0.74
N ASP A 308 6.61 3.26 0.10
CA ASP A 308 7.93 2.72 0.47
C ASP A 308 7.82 1.31 1.05
N MET A 309 6.89 1.10 1.98
CA MET A 309 6.63 -0.20 2.59
C MET A 309 6.05 -1.21 1.61
N VAL A 310 5.03 -0.80 0.85
CA VAL A 310 4.34 -1.66 -0.10
C VAL A 310 5.27 -2.09 -1.24
N THR A 311 6.03 -1.16 -1.80
CA THR A 311 6.99 -1.47 -2.87
C THR A 311 8.17 -2.31 -2.36
N THR A 312 8.61 -2.12 -1.11
CA THR A 312 9.60 -3.02 -0.49
C THR A 312 9.04 -4.45 -0.39
N PHE A 313 7.78 -4.60 0.02
CA PHE A 313 7.11 -5.90 0.06
C PHE A 313 6.97 -6.52 -1.34
N THR A 314 6.52 -5.75 -2.34
CA THR A 314 6.42 -6.19 -3.74
C THR A 314 7.74 -6.79 -4.21
N TYR A 315 8.84 -6.05 -4.09
CA TYR A 315 10.12 -6.53 -4.61
C TYR A 315 10.74 -7.66 -3.78
N LYS A 316 10.40 -7.76 -2.48
CA LYS A 316 10.74 -8.94 -1.69
C LYS A 316 10.02 -10.20 -2.17
N VAL A 317 8.73 -10.10 -2.50
CA VAL A 317 7.95 -11.19 -3.11
C VAL A 317 8.59 -11.64 -4.41
N LEU A 318 8.92 -10.70 -5.30
CA LEU A 318 9.51 -11.03 -6.59
C LEU A 318 10.89 -11.69 -6.43
N ALA A 319 11.71 -11.19 -5.50
CA ALA A 319 13.00 -11.79 -5.14
C ALA A 319 12.86 -13.23 -4.63
N ASP A 320 11.85 -13.51 -3.79
CA ASP A 320 11.61 -14.84 -3.23
C ASP A 320 11.02 -15.82 -4.26
N THR A 321 10.34 -15.29 -5.28
CA THR A 321 9.79 -16.09 -6.39
C THR A 321 10.88 -16.57 -7.34
N MET A 322 12.01 -15.85 -7.40
CA MET A 322 13.09 -16.11 -8.34
C MET A 322 14.46 -16.07 -7.64
N PRO A 323 14.73 -16.97 -6.68
CA PRO A 323 15.94 -16.89 -5.85
C PRO A 323 17.25 -17.06 -6.65
N SER A 324 17.18 -17.68 -7.84
CA SER A 324 18.32 -17.92 -8.73
C SER A 324 18.42 -16.93 -9.90
N LEU A 325 17.44 -16.05 -10.10
CA LEU A 325 17.43 -15.06 -11.19
C LEU A 325 17.37 -13.66 -10.57
N SER A 326 18.39 -12.85 -10.84
CA SER A 326 18.38 -11.43 -10.50
C SER A 326 17.27 -10.73 -11.29
N ILE A 327 16.44 -9.95 -10.60
CA ILE A 327 15.61 -8.94 -11.26
C ILE A 327 16.58 -7.83 -11.67
N GLU A 328 17.12 -7.94 -12.88
CA GLU A 328 18.08 -7.00 -13.42
C GLU A 328 17.35 -5.87 -14.12
N LEU A 329 17.15 -4.81 -13.36
CA LEU A 329 16.69 -3.54 -13.90
C LEU A 329 17.91 -2.72 -14.31
N GLN A 330 17.83 -2.00 -15.42
CA GLN A 330 18.88 -1.09 -15.86
C GLN A 330 18.33 0.31 -16.03
N LEU A 331 19.07 1.31 -15.54
CA LEU A 331 18.77 2.73 -15.75
C LEU A 331 20.01 3.42 -16.31
N ASP A 332 19.93 3.97 -17.52
CA ASP A 332 21.07 4.59 -18.21
C ASP A 332 22.34 3.72 -18.26
N GLY A 333 22.17 2.41 -18.48
CA GLY A 333 23.27 1.44 -18.53
C GLY A 333 23.88 1.11 -17.16
N GLN A 334 23.29 1.59 -16.05
CA GLN A 334 23.65 1.15 -14.70
C GLN A 334 22.72 0.05 -14.25
N ASP A 335 23.29 -1.09 -13.85
CA ASP A 335 22.53 -2.21 -13.28
C ASP A 335 22.02 -1.88 -11.88
N ILE A 336 20.75 -2.17 -11.65
CA ILE A 336 20.06 -2.10 -10.38
C ILE A 336 19.80 -3.55 -9.96
N ASN A 337 20.72 -4.10 -9.16
CA ASN A 337 20.56 -5.42 -8.58
C ASN A 337 19.57 -5.36 -7.41
N VAL A 338 18.31 -5.75 -7.66
CA VAL A 338 17.25 -5.75 -6.64
C VAL A 338 17.62 -6.60 -5.42
N LEU A 339 18.21 -7.78 -5.59
CA LEU A 339 18.61 -8.64 -4.47
C LEU A 339 19.69 -7.97 -3.61
N GLY A 340 20.68 -7.33 -4.24
CA GLY A 340 21.70 -6.54 -3.57
C GLY A 340 21.14 -5.27 -2.92
N LEU A 341 20.08 -4.70 -3.47
CA LEU A 341 19.38 -3.55 -2.91
C LEU A 341 18.57 -3.95 -1.67
N LEU A 342 17.82 -5.06 -1.70
CA LEU A 342 17.08 -5.60 -0.57
C LEU A 342 17.98 -5.96 0.63
N LYS A 343 19.26 -6.25 0.37
CA LYS A 343 20.29 -6.53 1.38
C LYS A 343 21.11 -5.29 1.79
N SER A 344 20.83 -4.12 1.22
CA SER A 344 21.52 -2.87 1.59
C SER A 344 21.08 -2.39 2.97
N GLU A 345 21.92 -1.63 3.68
CA GLU A 345 21.68 -1.28 5.09
C GLU A 345 20.27 -0.71 5.37
N VAL A 346 19.82 0.26 4.58
CA VAL A 346 18.52 0.91 4.78
C VAL A 346 17.37 -0.03 4.42
N VAL A 347 17.46 -0.73 3.29
CA VAL A 347 16.36 -1.58 2.81
C VAL A 347 16.28 -2.90 3.56
N ALA A 348 17.40 -3.44 4.04
CA ALA A 348 17.43 -4.64 4.88
C ALA A 348 16.64 -4.42 6.17
N LYS A 349 16.80 -3.26 6.84
CA LYS A 349 15.99 -2.89 8.00
C LYS A 349 14.49 -2.85 7.66
N LYS A 350 14.13 -2.38 6.47
CA LYS A 350 12.74 -2.38 5.96
C LYS A 350 12.21 -3.80 5.78
N VAL A 351 13.00 -4.69 5.18
CA VAL A 351 12.65 -6.11 5.01
C VAL A 351 12.51 -6.81 6.36
N ASP A 352 13.40 -6.56 7.32
CA ASP A 352 13.30 -7.10 8.68
C ASP A 352 12.02 -6.64 9.37
N CYS A 353 11.63 -5.38 9.15
CA CYS A 353 10.35 -4.87 9.65
C CYS A 353 9.14 -5.55 8.99
N LEU A 354 9.18 -5.84 7.68
CA LEU A 354 8.13 -6.63 7.02
C LEU A 354 8.01 -8.03 7.65
N SER A 355 9.12 -8.68 7.95
CA SER A 355 9.14 -9.96 8.68
C SER A 355 8.51 -9.83 10.07
N ALA A 356 8.91 -8.80 10.84
CA ALA A 356 8.40 -8.55 12.19
C ALA A 356 6.90 -8.21 12.22
N LEU A 357 6.36 -7.67 11.12
CA LEU A 357 4.94 -7.40 10.95
C LEU A 357 4.17 -8.60 10.36
N GLY A 358 4.83 -9.73 10.08
CA GLY A 358 4.18 -10.94 9.55
C GLY A 358 3.79 -10.85 8.07
N PHE A 359 4.31 -9.87 7.31
CA PHE A 359 4.11 -9.78 5.85
C PHE A 359 4.76 -10.99 5.15
N LEU A 360 5.90 -11.43 5.66
CA LEU A 360 6.73 -12.50 5.09
C LEU A 360 6.53 -13.85 5.80
N THR A 361 5.43 -13.99 6.55
CA THR A 361 5.07 -15.22 7.26
C THR A 361 3.70 -15.72 6.82
N GLY A 362 3.49 -17.03 6.89
CA GLY A 362 2.22 -17.67 6.58
C GLY A 362 2.47 -19.03 5.97
N GLN A 363 1.60 -19.98 6.26
CA GLN A 363 1.54 -21.25 5.55
C GLN A 363 0.37 -21.18 4.54
N PRO A 364 0.52 -21.76 3.35
CA PRO A 364 -0.57 -21.88 2.39
C PRO A 364 -1.72 -22.71 2.98
#